data_AF-A0AAV5C105-F1
#
_entry.id   AF-A0AAV5C105-F1
#
_cell.length_a   1.000
_cell.length_b   1.000
_cell.length_c   1.000
_cell.angle_alpha   90.00
_cell.angle_beta   90.00
_cell.angle_gamma   90.00
#
_symmetry.space_group_name_H-M   'P 1'
#
loop_
_entity.id
_entity.type
_entity.pdbx_description
1 polymer ?
#
loop_
_entity_poly.entity_id
_entity_poly.type
_entity_poly.pdbx_seq_one_letter_code
_entity_poly.pdbx_strand_id
1 'polypeptide(L)'
;MIRTSACLHPLVDSSEMFLFLIGLGALDCGGLALPQPEEGGVGQLLVTCLIMTSFLALHGTKRHIDDILSFSSTQFSTAPYEMQVKEFERNGVKLTQTKRKEMDRLRSCIEELNLKYIQNMSDFTKFLLLTEDELDGMPIDFLKVQLRLRLARLLGYPNYSDFAIEPRMPRTSRKVLEFLEEMSEQLNDVANRELSILKELKMKEEGNAQFGMEDLLYYIKRAEEFKVDLDIGDIKQYFPVSLVISGMLKMFQDLFALQFEEIKDADVWHDTVLAAMLLGRCPKEFDGSSALLRFPEVDITKSITSEACQSLKRRRDLFSGLKLKQEILLCLVDQIIHSSENVDIDDLIKDLHPKVMSGLPLLEGTSPASCFPRITVGYDAVCYSYIWSEVFAADLFVSKFKDDLLNQHAGLWFRNKVLAPGGSKDPLEIITNYLGREPSLQPFIQSRTRNSL
;
A
#
# COMPACT_ATOMS: atom_id res chain seq x y z
N MET A 1 -35.61 -12.41 -12.56
CA MET A 1 -34.67 -12.73 -11.46
C MET A 1 -33.28 -12.75 -12.03
N ILE A 2 -32.48 -11.73 -11.75
CA ILE A 2 -31.08 -11.64 -12.18
C ILE A 2 -30.24 -12.01 -10.96
N ARG A 3 -29.40 -13.04 -11.09
CA ARG A 3 -28.34 -13.33 -10.12
C ARG A 3 -27.18 -12.39 -10.41
N THR A 4 -26.98 -11.37 -9.58
CA THR A 4 -25.74 -10.60 -9.57
C THR A 4 -24.94 -10.99 -8.34
N SER A 5 -23.77 -11.61 -8.54
CA SER A 5 -22.76 -11.65 -7.48
C SER A 5 -22.21 -10.24 -7.32
N ALA A 6 -22.29 -9.69 -6.12
CA ALA A 6 -21.34 -8.66 -5.72
C ALA A 6 -19.98 -9.35 -5.61
N CYS A 7 -19.27 -9.47 -6.73
CA CYS A 7 -17.86 -9.83 -6.74
C CYS A 7 -17.09 -8.66 -6.11
N LEU A 8 -17.02 -8.63 -4.78
CA LEU A 8 -15.77 -8.27 -4.14
C LEU A 8 -14.80 -9.39 -4.52
N HIS A 9 -13.82 -9.04 -5.34
CA HIS A 9 -12.81 -9.95 -5.86
C HIS A 9 -12.29 -10.84 -4.71
N PRO A 10 -12.33 -12.18 -4.84
CA PRO A 10 -11.61 -13.03 -3.91
C PRO A 10 -10.12 -12.69 -4.06
N LEU A 11 -9.51 -12.25 -2.96
CA LEU A 11 -8.07 -12.34 -2.82
C LEU A 11 -7.74 -13.85 -2.86
N VAL A 12 -6.93 -14.23 -3.84
CA VAL A 12 -6.48 -15.60 -4.15
C VAL A 12 -7.49 -16.40 -4.98
N ASP A 13 -7.58 -16.07 -6.26
CA ASP A 13 -7.90 -17.08 -7.28
C ASP A 13 -6.61 -17.82 -7.64
N SER A 14 -6.68 -19.15 -7.66
CA SER A 14 -5.56 -20.10 -7.58
C SER A 14 -4.76 -20.27 -8.88
N SER A 15 -4.50 -19.18 -9.61
CA SER A 15 -3.72 -19.19 -10.86
C SER A 15 -2.75 -18.02 -11.02
N GLU A 16 -2.41 -17.32 -9.93
CA GLU A 16 -1.41 -16.25 -9.97
C GLU A 16 0.03 -16.81 -9.95
N MET A 17 0.74 -16.59 -11.06
CA MET A 17 2.16 -16.86 -11.21
C MET A 17 2.94 -15.80 -10.39
N PHE A 18 3.32 -16.13 -9.15
CA PHE A 18 4.10 -15.24 -8.28
C PHE A 18 5.57 -15.17 -8.74
N LEU A 19 6.01 -13.99 -9.16
CA LEU A 19 7.44 -13.72 -9.41
C LEU A 19 8.11 -13.29 -8.10
N PHE A 20 8.81 -14.19 -7.43
CA PHE A 20 9.63 -13.87 -6.25
C PHE A 20 11.08 -13.61 -6.66
N LEU A 21 11.54 -12.35 -6.55
CA LEU A 21 12.97 -12.00 -6.65
C LEU A 21 13.58 -12.04 -5.24
N ILE A 22 14.16 -13.18 -4.87
CA ILE A 22 14.94 -13.32 -3.62
C ILE A 22 16.41 -13.05 -3.94
N GLY A 23 16.92 -11.90 -3.49
CA GLY A 23 18.36 -11.64 -3.50
C GLY A 23 19.06 -12.39 -2.38
N LEU A 24 19.79 -13.46 -2.70
CA LEU A 24 20.66 -14.15 -1.74
C LEU A 24 21.92 -13.31 -1.48
N GLY A 25 21.88 -12.45 -0.46
CA GLY A 25 23.07 -11.91 0.17
C GLY A 25 23.61 -12.94 1.17
N ALA A 26 24.80 -13.49 0.93
CA ALA A 26 25.46 -14.40 1.86
C ALA A 26 25.77 -13.68 3.18
N LEU A 27 24.94 -13.92 4.20
CA LEU A 27 25.28 -13.71 5.61
C LEU A 27 25.69 -15.07 6.16
N ASP A 28 27.00 -15.24 6.34
CA ASP A 28 27.61 -16.40 6.98
C ASP A 28 27.24 -16.38 8.47
N CYS A 29 26.06 -16.89 8.79
CA CYS A 29 25.63 -17.14 10.15
C CYS A 29 26.32 -18.42 10.63
N GLY A 30 27.42 -18.26 11.36
CA GLY A 30 28.19 -19.37 11.90
C GLY A 30 27.34 -20.43 12.60
N GLY A 31 27.38 -21.65 12.05
CA GLY A 31 27.38 -22.88 12.83
C GLY A 31 26.12 -23.26 13.61
N LEU A 32 24.92 -22.98 13.12
CA LEU A 32 23.69 -23.63 13.63
C LEU A 32 23.02 -24.40 12.50
N ALA A 33 23.23 -25.71 12.50
CA ALA A 33 22.55 -26.64 11.59
C ALA A 33 21.06 -26.67 11.91
N LEU A 34 20.24 -26.09 11.03
CA LEU A 34 18.79 -26.31 11.01
C LEU A 34 18.51 -27.70 10.40
N PRO A 35 17.52 -28.46 10.91
CA PRO A 35 17.16 -29.74 10.34
C PRO A 35 16.65 -29.56 8.90
N GLN A 36 17.14 -30.40 7.99
CA GLN A 36 16.67 -30.48 6.61
C GLN A 36 15.18 -30.89 6.61
N PRO A 37 14.31 -30.23 5.82
CA PRO A 37 12.90 -30.60 5.75
C PRO A 37 12.75 -31.90 4.95
N GLU A 38 12.39 -32.99 5.64
CA GLU A 38 11.79 -34.15 4.97
C GLU A 38 10.32 -33.83 4.62
N GLU A 39 9.91 -34.28 3.44
CA GLU A 39 8.62 -34.04 2.76
C GLU A 39 7.42 -33.79 3.70
N GLY A 40 6.90 -32.55 3.73
CA GLY A 40 5.92 -32.18 4.76
C GLY A 40 5.16 -30.86 4.65
N GLY A 41 4.77 -30.40 3.45
CA GLY A 41 3.58 -29.54 3.23
C GLY A 41 3.56 -28.11 3.82
N VAL A 42 2.70 -27.25 3.23
CA VAL A 42 2.46 -25.84 3.60
C VAL A 42 2.21 -25.64 5.11
N GLY A 43 1.71 -26.67 5.81
CA GLY A 43 1.51 -26.66 7.26
C GLY A 43 2.79 -26.57 8.10
N GLN A 44 3.90 -27.20 7.69
CA GLN A 44 5.17 -27.09 8.43
C GLN A 44 5.85 -25.73 8.25
N LEU A 45 5.71 -25.11 7.08
CA LEU A 45 6.16 -23.73 6.83
C LEU A 45 5.40 -22.72 7.70
N LEU A 46 4.08 -22.86 7.82
CA LEU A 46 3.27 -22.02 8.71
C LEU A 46 3.67 -22.17 10.19
N VAL A 47 3.89 -23.41 10.65
CA VAL A 47 4.35 -23.67 12.03
C VAL A 47 5.74 -23.08 12.27
N THR A 48 6.67 -23.25 11.32
CA THR A 48 8.02 -22.66 11.41
C THR A 48 7.96 -21.13 11.40
N CYS A 49 7.14 -20.50 10.56
CA CYS A 49 6.92 -19.05 10.57
C CYS A 49 6.32 -18.56 11.90
N LEU A 50 5.35 -19.27 12.46
CA LEU A 50 4.75 -18.94 13.76
C LEU A 50 5.79 -19.04 14.90
N ILE A 51 6.61 -20.10 14.90
CA ILE A 51 7.69 -20.28 15.88
C ILE A 51 8.74 -19.16 15.75
N MET A 52 9.19 -18.86 14.53
CA MET A 52 10.17 -17.81 14.27
C MET A 52 9.64 -16.42 14.63
N THR A 53 8.38 -16.13 14.31
CA THR A 53 7.74 -14.84 14.66
C THR A 53 7.60 -14.70 16.18
N SER A 54 7.20 -15.77 16.87
CA SER A 54 7.11 -15.80 18.33
C SER A 54 8.49 -15.64 19.00
N PHE A 55 9.51 -16.29 18.44
CA PHE A 55 10.89 -16.17 18.91
C PHE A 55 11.44 -14.75 18.74
N LEU A 56 11.21 -14.12 17.58
CA LEU A 56 11.59 -12.73 17.31
C LEU A 56 10.87 -11.75 18.25
N ALA A 57 9.57 -11.93 18.47
CA ALA A 57 8.79 -11.12 19.42
C ALA A 57 9.30 -11.24 20.86
N LEU A 58 9.66 -12.46 21.30
CA LEU A 58 10.24 -12.70 22.61
C LEU A 58 11.63 -12.06 22.76
N HIS A 59 12.45 -12.10 21.69
CA HIS A 59 13.77 -11.46 21.70
C HIS A 59 13.71 -9.94 21.67
N GLY A 60 12.72 -9.35 20.99
CA GLY A 60 12.46 -7.90 20.98
C GLY A 60 12.03 -7.28 22.33
N THR A 61 11.77 -8.11 23.35
CA THR A 61 11.36 -7.67 24.70
C THR A 61 12.41 -7.92 25.80
N LYS A 62 13.53 -8.59 25.47
CA LYS A 62 14.58 -8.93 26.46
C LYS A 62 15.45 -7.74 26.84
N ARG A 63 15.84 -7.69 28.13
CA ARG A 63 16.76 -6.71 28.72
C ARG A 63 18.23 -7.04 28.37
N HIS A 64 18.65 -6.75 27.15
CA HIS A 64 20.10 -6.72 26.81
C HIS A 64 20.56 -5.34 26.35
N ILE A 65 19.80 -4.28 26.66
CA ILE A 65 20.17 -2.90 26.31
C ILE A 65 21.55 -2.55 26.91
N ASP A 66 21.83 -2.93 28.15
CA ASP A 66 23.10 -2.62 28.81
C ASP A 66 24.30 -3.35 28.16
N ASP A 67 24.11 -4.61 27.73
CA ASP A 67 25.12 -5.37 26.98
C ASP A 67 25.37 -4.78 25.58
N ILE A 68 24.30 -4.33 24.91
CA ILE A 68 24.37 -3.71 23.57
C ILE A 68 25.04 -2.32 23.63
N LEU A 69 24.74 -1.51 24.64
CA LEU A 69 25.36 -0.19 24.82
C LEU A 69 26.86 -0.28 25.14
N SER A 70 27.31 -1.36 25.80
CA SER A 70 28.73 -1.59 26.10
C SER A 70 29.61 -1.84 24.87
N PHE A 71 29.00 -2.26 23.74
CA PHE A 71 29.69 -2.53 22.46
C PHE A 71 29.92 -1.29 21.58
N SER A 72 29.35 -0.13 21.95
CA SER A 72 29.38 1.12 21.15
C SER A 72 30.76 1.80 21.03
N SER A 73 31.82 1.19 21.56
CA SER A 73 33.17 1.77 21.61
C SER A 73 34.05 1.49 20.38
N THR A 74 33.54 0.83 19.32
CA THR A 74 34.35 0.53 18.13
C THR A 74 33.63 0.80 16.80
N GLN A 75 34.11 1.80 16.06
CA GLN A 75 34.15 2.02 14.60
C GLN A 75 32.99 1.60 13.66
N PHE A 76 31.78 1.27 14.12
CA PHE A 76 30.61 1.01 13.28
C PHE A 76 29.59 2.17 13.33
N SER A 77 28.83 2.35 12.24
CA SER A 77 27.71 3.30 12.17
C SER A 77 26.74 3.06 13.32
N THR A 78 26.38 4.10 14.08
CA THR A 78 25.50 3.99 15.26
C THR A 78 24.02 3.81 14.90
N ALA A 79 23.62 4.10 13.65
CA ALA A 79 22.23 4.13 13.22
C ALA A 79 21.46 2.79 13.42
N PRO A 80 22.01 1.61 13.11
CA PRO A 80 21.34 0.34 13.39
C PRO A 80 21.15 0.08 14.89
N TYR A 81 22.08 0.54 15.73
CA TYR A 81 21.99 0.41 17.19
C TYR A 81 20.93 1.33 17.77
N GLU A 82 20.88 2.59 17.34
CA GLU A 82 19.85 3.55 17.75
C GLU A 82 18.44 3.06 17.38
N MET A 83 18.29 2.43 16.21
CA MET A 83 17.03 1.83 15.79
C MET A 83 16.61 0.65 16.68
N GLN A 84 17.55 -0.24 17.03
CA GLN A 84 17.28 -1.35 17.95
C GLN A 84 16.90 -0.86 19.34
N VAL A 85 17.62 0.14 19.88
CA VAL A 85 17.31 0.75 21.18
C VAL A 85 15.89 1.33 21.17
N LYS A 86 15.53 2.09 20.13
CA LYS A 86 14.15 2.61 19.97
C LYS A 86 13.12 1.49 19.92
N GLU A 87 13.39 0.39 19.22
CA GLU A 87 12.47 -0.74 19.17
C GLU A 87 12.28 -1.39 20.55
N PHE A 88 13.34 -1.55 21.34
CA PHE A 88 13.22 -2.01 22.72
C PHE A 88 12.43 -1.03 23.60
N GLU A 89 12.63 0.27 23.41
CA GLU A 89 11.87 1.30 24.13
C GLU A 89 10.37 1.24 23.78
N ARG A 90 10.04 1.08 22.49
CA ARG A 90 8.68 0.88 21.97
C ARG A 90 8.04 -0.42 22.45
N ASN A 91 8.87 -1.43 22.76
CA ASN A 91 8.46 -2.67 23.43
C ASN A 91 8.41 -2.56 24.96
N GLY A 92 8.45 -1.34 25.49
CA GLY A 92 8.18 -1.07 26.90
C GLY A 92 9.31 -1.48 27.83
N VAL A 93 10.55 -1.62 27.33
CA VAL A 93 11.71 -1.97 28.18
C VAL A 93 11.97 -0.90 29.25
N LYS A 94 11.67 0.37 28.96
CA LYS A 94 11.72 1.49 29.93
C LYS A 94 10.54 1.56 30.91
N LEU A 95 9.47 0.77 30.69
CA LEU A 95 8.28 0.81 31.55
C LEU A 95 8.49 0.06 32.86
N THR A 96 7.76 0.50 33.90
CA THR A 96 7.63 -0.24 35.16
C THR A 96 6.97 -1.60 34.92
N GLN A 97 7.24 -2.57 35.81
CA GLN A 97 6.69 -3.93 35.66
C GLN A 97 5.17 -3.95 35.58
N THR A 98 4.48 -3.10 36.36
CA THR A 98 3.02 -2.96 36.32
C THR A 98 2.53 -2.45 34.98
N LYS A 99 3.16 -1.39 34.43
CA LYS A 99 2.81 -0.85 33.12
C LYS A 99 3.11 -1.82 31.98
N ARG A 100 4.19 -2.60 32.09
CA ARG A 100 4.54 -3.64 31.11
C ARG A 100 3.52 -4.78 31.09
N LYS A 101 3.10 -5.28 32.26
CA LYS A 101 2.04 -6.29 32.35
C LYS A 101 0.73 -5.81 31.72
N GLU A 102 0.38 -4.54 31.95
CA GLU A 102 -0.82 -3.96 31.33
C GLU A 102 -0.65 -3.79 29.81
N MET A 103 0.53 -3.35 29.35
CA MET A 103 0.86 -3.28 27.92
C MET A 103 0.73 -4.65 27.25
N ASP A 104 1.28 -5.71 27.84
CA ASP A 104 1.20 -7.08 27.33
C ASP A 104 -0.26 -7.55 27.25
N ARG A 105 -1.06 -7.28 28.30
CA ARG A 105 -2.49 -7.57 28.32
C ARG A 105 -3.25 -6.87 27.19
N LEU A 106 -2.98 -5.58 26.97
CA LEU A 106 -3.64 -4.80 25.92
C LEU A 106 -3.24 -5.28 24.53
N ARG A 107 -1.95 -5.59 24.31
CA ARG A 107 -1.47 -6.17 23.05
C ARG A 107 -2.18 -7.47 22.72
N SER A 108 -2.28 -8.40 23.67
CA SER A 108 -3.00 -9.65 23.47
C SER A 108 -4.48 -9.42 23.15
N CYS A 109 -5.13 -8.49 23.84
CA CYS A 109 -6.55 -8.17 23.59
C CYS A 109 -6.77 -7.55 22.20
N ILE A 110 -5.88 -6.67 21.75
CA ILE A 110 -5.92 -6.10 20.39
C ILE A 110 -5.78 -7.20 19.35
N GLU A 111 -4.84 -8.13 19.53
CA GLU A 111 -4.58 -9.19 18.56
C GLU A 111 -5.75 -10.18 18.45
N GLU A 112 -6.32 -10.60 19.59
CA GLU A 112 -7.51 -11.44 19.61
C GLU A 112 -8.68 -10.78 18.86
N LEU A 113 -8.89 -9.49 19.09
CA LEU A 113 -9.93 -8.73 18.42
C LEU A 113 -9.64 -8.59 16.91
N ASN A 114 -8.38 -8.39 16.49
CA ASN A 114 -7.98 -8.36 15.08
C ASN A 114 -8.33 -9.65 14.36
N LEU A 115 -7.93 -10.79 14.91
CA LEU A 115 -8.24 -12.11 14.37
C LEU A 115 -9.75 -12.31 14.25
N LYS A 116 -10.51 -11.96 15.30
CA LYS A 116 -11.98 -12.07 15.28
C LYS A 116 -12.63 -11.24 14.17
N TYR A 117 -12.11 -10.06 13.88
CA TYR A 117 -12.64 -9.22 12.81
C TYR A 117 -12.33 -9.76 11.41
N ILE A 118 -11.09 -10.25 11.20
CA ILE A 118 -10.72 -10.91 9.94
C ILE A 118 -11.58 -12.15 9.72
N GLN A 119 -11.78 -12.95 10.76
CA GLN A 119 -12.67 -14.12 10.73
C GLN A 119 -14.10 -13.71 10.42
N ASN A 120 -14.68 -12.72 11.10
CA ASN A 120 -16.03 -12.24 10.82
C ASN A 120 -16.20 -11.79 9.36
N MET A 121 -15.20 -11.11 8.78
CA MET A 121 -15.22 -10.68 7.37
C MET A 121 -15.06 -11.85 6.39
N SER A 122 -14.24 -12.85 6.73
CA SER A 122 -13.94 -14.00 5.86
C SER A 122 -15.05 -15.06 5.91
N ASP A 123 -15.63 -15.27 7.09
CA ASP A 123 -16.75 -16.20 7.34
C ASP A 123 -18.10 -15.58 6.95
N PHE A 124 -18.12 -14.32 6.47
CA PHE A 124 -19.29 -13.68 5.91
C PHE A 124 -19.66 -14.33 4.57
N THR A 125 -20.38 -15.45 4.61
CA THR A 125 -20.83 -16.21 3.44
C THR A 125 -22.26 -15.87 3.02
N LYS A 126 -22.82 -14.76 3.50
CA LYS A 126 -24.22 -14.38 3.23
C LYS A 126 -24.36 -13.75 1.84
N PHE A 127 -25.27 -14.31 1.05
CA PHE A 127 -25.87 -13.70 -0.14
C PHE A 127 -27.29 -13.23 0.19
N LEU A 128 -27.78 -12.17 -0.45
CA LEU A 128 -29.07 -11.55 -0.14
C LEU A 128 -30.06 -11.65 -1.30
N LEU A 129 -31.33 -11.87 -0.95
CA LEU A 129 -32.54 -11.63 -1.75
C LEU A 129 -33.45 -10.79 -0.84
N LEU A 130 -33.83 -9.57 -1.24
CA LEU A 130 -34.39 -8.53 -0.35
C LEU A 130 -35.73 -7.95 -0.86
N THR A 131 -36.59 -7.50 0.08
CA THR A 131 -37.66 -6.51 -0.11
C THR A 131 -37.51 -5.31 0.86
N GLU A 132 -38.23 -4.20 0.60
CA GLU A 132 -37.86 -2.83 0.98
C GLU A 132 -37.85 -2.51 2.49
N ASP A 133 -38.67 -3.16 3.31
CA ASP A 133 -38.76 -2.89 4.76
C ASP A 133 -37.70 -3.61 5.61
N GLU A 134 -36.95 -4.56 5.02
CA GLU A 134 -36.20 -5.60 5.75
C GLU A 134 -34.76 -5.20 6.14
N LEU A 135 -34.40 -3.92 6.02
CA LEU A 135 -33.02 -3.42 6.13
C LEU A 135 -32.67 -2.73 7.47
N ASP A 136 -33.49 -2.85 8.51
CA ASP A 136 -33.25 -2.13 9.79
C ASP A 136 -32.42 -2.93 10.83
N GLY A 137 -31.40 -2.27 11.41
CA GLY A 137 -30.61 -2.74 12.57
C GLY A 137 -29.40 -3.65 12.29
N MET A 138 -28.17 -3.08 12.30
CA MET A 138 -26.90 -3.81 12.16
C MET A 138 -25.87 -3.49 13.29
N PRO A 139 -24.88 -4.37 13.60
CA PRO A 139 -24.02 -4.34 14.82
C PRO A 139 -22.49 -4.27 14.52
N ILE A 140 -21.52 -4.59 15.42
CA ILE A 140 -20.91 -3.92 16.60
C ILE A 140 -19.36 -4.00 16.39
N ASP A 141 -18.68 -2.90 16.06
CA ASP A 141 -17.22 -2.88 15.75
C ASP A 141 -16.36 -1.97 16.67
N PHE A 142 -16.93 -1.48 17.77
CA PHE A 142 -16.40 -0.31 18.48
C PHE A 142 -15.26 -0.58 19.50
N LEU A 143 -14.99 -1.82 19.90
CA LEU A 143 -14.18 -2.07 21.11
C LEU A 143 -12.65 -1.99 20.94
N LYS A 144 -12.12 -1.82 19.72
CA LYS A 144 -10.67 -1.95 19.46
C LYS A 144 -9.87 -0.65 19.53
N VAL A 145 -10.44 0.44 19.03
CA VAL A 145 -9.75 1.74 18.94
C VAL A 145 -9.40 2.28 20.33
N GLN A 146 -10.30 2.07 21.31
CA GLN A 146 -10.05 2.49 22.69
C GLN A 146 -8.87 1.77 23.36
N LEU A 147 -8.64 0.49 23.02
CA LEU A 147 -7.53 -0.29 23.58
C LEU A 147 -6.18 0.16 23.02
N ARG A 148 -6.12 0.56 21.75
CA ARG A 148 -4.92 1.10 21.10
C ARG A 148 -4.49 2.44 21.69
N LEU A 149 -5.45 3.32 21.94
CA LEU A 149 -5.17 4.59 22.61
C LEU A 149 -4.63 4.38 24.02
N ARG A 150 -5.22 3.44 24.78
CA ARG A 150 -4.72 3.06 26.11
C ARG A 150 -3.30 2.48 26.04
N LEU A 151 -3.02 1.63 25.05
CA LEU A 151 -1.68 1.08 24.79
C LEU A 151 -0.66 2.19 24.55
N ALA A 152 -0.96 3.15 23.67
CA ALA A 152 -0.06 4.25 23.34
C ALA A 152 0.28 5.12 24.57
N ARG A 153 -0.73 5.42 25.39
CA ARG A 153 -0.56 6.18 26.64
C ARG A 153 0.30 5.46 27.66
N LEU A 154 0.19 4.14 27.76
CA LEU A 154 1.08 3.35 28.63
C LEU A 154 2.53 3.42 28.17
N LEU A 155 2.76 3.43 26.87
CA LEU A 155 4.08 3.56 26.24
C LEU A 155 4.64 4.98 26.28
N GLY A 156 3.88 5.96 26.78
CA GLY A 156 4.30 7.35 26.92
C GLY A 156 4.02 8.24 25.70
N TYR A 157 3.26 7.75 24.74
CA TYR A 157 2.82 8.52 23.57
C TYR A 157 1.46 9.18 23.84
N PRO A 158 1.19 10.37 23.29
CA PRO A 158 -0.08 11.08 23.49
C PRO A 158 -1.28 10.33 22.87
N ASN A 159 -1.05 9.65 21.74
CA ASN A 159 -2.06 8.88 21.01
C ASN A 159 -1.40 7.75 20.20
N TYR A 160 -2.23 6.85 19.63
CA TYR A 160 -1.73 5.69 18.88
C TYR A 160 -1.15 6.08 17.52
N SER A 161 -1.68 7.12 16.87
CA SER A 161 -1.15 7.61 15.60
C SER A 161 0.31 8.08 15.72
N ASP A 162 0.66 8.84 16.75
CA ASP A 162 2.04 9.25 17.02
C ASP A 162 2.95 8.05 17.33
N PHE A 163 2.45 7.04 18.04
CA PHE A 163 3.18 5.78 18.24
C PHE A 163 3.43 5.04 16.94
N ALA A 164 2.44 4.93 16.05
CA ALA A 164 2.56 4.25 14.77
C ALA A 164 3.45 5.02 13.78
N ILE A 165 3.39 6.35 13.76
CA ILE A 165 4.04 7.19 12.76
C ILE A 165 5.49 7.55 13.13
N GLU A 166 5.90 7.48 14.40
CA GLU A 166 7.28 7.79 14.84
C GLU A 166 8.40 7.14 13.99
N PRO A 167 8.36 5.82 13.65
CA PRO A 167 9.41 5.21 12.81
C PRO A 167 9.28 5.55 11.31
N ARG A 168 8.24 6.29 10.92
CA ARG A 168 7.91 6.62 9.53
C ARG A 168 8.25 8.08 9.23
N MET A 169 8.34 8.39 7.94
CA MET A 169 8.84 9.67 7.44
C MET A 169 8.11 10.93 7.98
N PRO A 170 6.76 10.96 8.18
CA PRO A 170 6.11 12.15 8.72
C PRO A 170 6.40 12.41 10.19
N ARG A 171 6.80 11.38 10.95
CA ARG A 171 7.15 11.39 12.38
C ARG A 171 6.04 11.78 13.36
N THR A 172 5.05 12.57 12.97
CA THR A 172 3.92 12.98 13.82
C THR A 172 2.58 12.94 13.08
N SER A 173 1.51 12.64 13.82
CA SER A 173 0.11 12.67 13.36
C SER A 173 -0.31 14.04 12.82
N ARG A 174 0.09 15.11 13.50
CA ARG A 174 -0.21 16.50 13.08
C ARG A 174 0.26 16.81 11.66
N LYS A 175 1.49 16.40 11.30
CA LYS A 175 2.03 16.61 9.95
C LYS A 175 1.24 15.84 8.89
N VAL A 176 0.72 14.67 9.25
CA VAL A 176 -0.14 13.89 8.36
C VAL A 176 -1.49 14.58 8.18
N LEU A 177 -2.12 15.08 9.25
CA LEU A 177 -3.38 15.81 9.16
C LEU A 177 -3.24 17.08 8.33
N GLU A 178 -2.22 17.92 8.60
CA GLU A 178 -1.94 19.14 7.83
C GLU A 178 -1.75 18.82 6.34
N PHE A 179 -1.01 17.75 6.02
CA PHE A 179 -0.82 17.29 4.63
C PHE A 179 -2.13 16.84 3.97
N LEU A 180 -2.95 16.04 4.66
CA LEU A 180 -4.23 15.54 4.12
C LEU A 180 -5.23 16.68 3.91
N GLU A 181 -5.28 17.64 4.84
CA GLU A 181 -6.12 18.84 4.75
C GLU A 181 -5.70 19.72 3.57
N GLU A 182 -4.40 20.06 3.46
CA GLU A 182 -3.84 20.85 2.37
C GLU A 182 -4.11 20.19 1.00
N MET A 183 -3.96 18.87 0.94
CA MET A 183 -4.21 18.10 -0.28
C MET A 183 -5.71 18.07 -0.65
N SER A 184 -6.59 17.92 0.34
CA SER A 184 -8.04 17.98 0.13
C SER A 184 -8.47 19.34 -0.43
N GLU A 185 -7.93 20.43 0.12
CA GLU A 185 -8.23 21.79 -0.33
C GLU A 185 -7.84 22.03 -1.79
N GLN A 186 -6.64 21.60 -2.19
CA GLN A 186 -6.14 21.77 -3.57
C GLN A 186 -6.95 20.97 -4.61
N LEU A 187 -7.67 19.93 -4.19
CA LEU A 187 -8.48 19.08 -5.08
C LEU A 187 -9.95 19.53 -5.17
N ASN A 188 -10.39 20.50 -4.37
CA ASN A 188 -11.79 20.93 -4.32
C ASN A 188 -12.35 21.34 -5.69
N ASP A 189 -11.63 22.18 -6.43
CA ASP A 189 -12.10 22.68 -7.72
C ASP A 189 -12.18 21.60 -8.79
N VAL A 190 -11.26 20.64 -8.77
CA VAL A 190 -11.27 19.50 -9.70
C VAL A 190 -12.44 18.58 -9.36
N ALA A 191 -12.57 18.21 -8.09
CA ALA A 191 -13.63 17.32 -7.64
C ALA A 191 -15.03 17.90 -7.84
N ASN A 192 -15.21 19.21 -7.63
CA ASN A 192 -16.49 19.88 -7.87
C ASN A 192 -16.84 19.86 -9.36
N ARG A 193 -15.87 20.08 -10.25
CA ARG A 193 -16.07 19.98 -11.70
C ARG A 193 -16.41 18.56 -12.13
N GLU A 194 -15.65 17.58 -11.66
CA GLU A 194 -15.89 16.16 -11.92
C GLU A 194 -17.29 15.74 -11.44
N LEU A 195 -17.69 16.15 -10.23
CA LEU A 195 -19.00 15.83 -9.68
C LEU A 195 -20.15 16.48 -10.48
N SER A 196 -19.97 17.71 -10.95
CA SER A 196 -20.96 18.36 -11.81
C SER A 196 -21.20 17.58 -13.12
N ILE A 197 -20.15 17.00 -13.71
CA ILE A 197 -20.28 16.15 -14.90
C ILE A 197 -21.15 14.92 -14.60
N LEU A 198 -20.92 14.27 -13.46
CA LEU A 198 -21.71 13.09 -13.06
C LEU A 198 -23.17 13.47 -12.78
N LYS A 199 -23.41 14.61 -12.11
CA LYS A 199 -24.76 15.14 -11.87
C LYS A 199 -25.48 15.49 -13.16
N GLU A 200 -24.80 16.10 -14.13
CA GLU A 200 -25.36 16.38 -15.45
C GLU A 200 -25.68 15.11 -16.23
N LEU A 201 -24.84 14.07 -16.12
CA LEU A 201 -25.08 12.78 -16.76
C LEU A 201 -26.31 12.08 -16.16
N LYS A 202 -26.41 12.04 -14.81
CA LYS A 202 -27.60 11.56 -14.12
C LYS A 202 -28.84 12.34 -14.51
N MET A 203 -28.74 13.67 -14.59
CA MET A 203 -29.87 14.52 -14.97
C MET A 203 -30.38 14.22 -16.39
N LYS A 204 -29.49 13.87 -17.31
CA LYS A 204 -29.87 13.48 -18.68
C LYS A 204 -30.53 12.10 -18.75
N GLU A 205 -30.10 11.15 -17.92
CA GLU A 205 -30.61 9.76 -17.94
C GLU A 205 -31.87 9.58 -17.07
N GLU A 206 -31.94 10.24 -15.92
CA GLU A 206 -32.96 10.02 -14.87
C GLU A 206 -33.75 11.28 -14.48
N GLY A 207 -33.44 12.44 -15.06
CA GLY A 207 -34.12 13.70 -14.73
C GLY A 207 -33.69 14.31 -13.40
N ASN A 208 -34.61 14.93 -12.64
CA ASN A 208 -34.27 15.69 -11.41
C ASN A 208 -34.00 14.83 -10.17
N ALA A 209 -33.67 13.55 -10.31
CA ALA A 209 -33.31 12.68 -9.19
C ALA A 209 -32.06 13.21 -8.47
N GLN A 210 -32.07 13.24 -7.14
CA GLN A 210 -30.93 13.69 -6.36
C GLN A 210 -29.74 12.75 -6.57
N PHE A 211 -28.53 13.31 -6.73
CA PHE A 211 -27.31 12.53 -6.83
C PHE A 211 -26.81 12.17 -5.43
N GLY A 212 -26.81 10.88 -5.12
CA GLY A 212 -26.31 10.29 -3.88
C GLY A 212 -24.94 9.64 -4.04
N MET A 213 -24.47 8.98 -2.98
CA MET A 213 -23.18 8.27 -3.00
C MET A 213 -23.26 6.92 -3.71
N GLU A 214 -24.42 6.29 -3.68
CA GLU A 214 -24.79 5.09 -4.40
C GLU A 214 -24.63 5.25 -5.93
N ASP A 215 -24.80 6.48 -6.43
CA ASP A 215 -24.65 6.84 -7.83
C ASP A 215 -23.18 6.98 -8.25
N LEU A 216 -22.29 7.29 -7.32
CA LEU A 216 -20.94 7.79 -7.61
C LEU A 216 -20.15 6.82 -8.50
N LEU A 217 -20.03 5.56 -8.10
CA LEU A 217 -19.26 4.56 -8.85
C LEU A 217 -19.91 4.20 -10.19
N TYR A 218 -21.25 4.14 -10.22
CA TYR A 218 -21.99 3.84 -11.44
C TYR A 218 -21.78 4.93 -12.49
N TYR A 219 -21.98 6.20 -12.11
CA TYR A 219 -21.83 7.32 -13.04
C TYR A 219 -20.37 7.62 -13.38
N ILE A 220 -19.39 7.36 -12.48
CA ILE A 220 -17.97 7.38 -12.85
C ILE A 220 -17.71 6.38 -13.99
N LYS A 221 -18.17 5.13 -13.85
CA LYS A 221 -17.97 4.10 -14.86
C LYS A 221 -18.68 4.45 -16.18
N ARG A 222 -19.94 4.91 -16.13
CA ARG A 222 -20.68 5.38 -17.31
C ARG A 222 -19.97 6.52 -18.02
N ALA A 223 -19.48 7.50 -17.26
CA ALA A 223 -18.79 8.64 -17.83
C ALA A 223 -17.41 8.28 -18.40
N GLU A 224 -16.71 7.31 -17.80
CA GLU A 224 -15.49 6.72 -18.39
C GLU A 224 -15.79 6.04 -19.73
N GLU A 225 -16.86 5.23 -19.81
CA GLU A 225 -17.30 4.56 -21.05
C GLU A 225 -17.71 5.58 -22.13
N PHE A 226 -18.37 6.68 -21.76
CA PHE A 226 -18.78 7.71 -22.70
C PHE A 226 -17.60 8.56 -23.20
N LYS A 227 -16.63 8.88 -22.33
CA LYS A 227 -15.48 9.73 -22.68
C LYS A 227 -14.36 8.97 -23.38
N VAL A 228 -14.28 7.67 -23.18
CA VAL A 228 -13.18 6.84 -23.65
C VAL A 228 -13.74 5.62 -24.37
N ASP A 229 -13.74 5.69 -25.70
CA ASP A 229 -14.04 4.56 -26.57
C ASP A 229 -12.88 3.55 -26.56
N LEU A 230 -12.86 2.71 -25.52
CA LEU A 230 -11.88 1.65 -25.34
C LEU A 230 -12.54 0.36 -24.86
N ASP A 231 -12.45 -0.67 -25.68
CA ASP A 231 -12.76 -2.04 -25.26
C ASP A 231 -11.55 -2.65 -24.51
N ILE A 232 -11.70 -2.83 -23.20
CA ILE A 232 -10.66 -3.45 -22.36
C ILE A 232 -10.42 -4.92 -22.74
N GLY A 233 -11.44 -5.63 -23.25
CA GLY A 233 -11.31 -6.98 -23.78
C GLY A 233 -10.35 -7.04 -24.96
N ASP A 234 -10.45 -6.10 -25.88
CA ASP A 234 -9.52 -5.99 -27.02
C ASP A 234 -8.12 -5.57 -26.57
N ILE A 235 -8.00 -4.61 -25.65
CA ILE A 235 -6.71 -4.16 -25.13
C ILE A 235 -5.93 -5.29 -24.46
N LYS A 236 -6.61 -6.20 -23.73
CA LYS A 236 -5.96 -7.35 -23.07
C LYS A 236 -5.19 -8.25 -24.04
N GLN A 237 -5.62 -8.34 -25.30
CA GLN A 237 -4.96 -9.17 -26.32
C GLN A 237 -3.52 -8.69 -26.64
N TYR A 238 -3.21 -7.41 -26.37
CA TYR A 238 -1.88 -6.82 -26.56
C TYR A 238 -0.93 -7.05 -25.38
N PHE A 239 -1.41 -7.58 -24.25
CA PHE A 239 -0.61 -7.80 -23.04
C PHE A 239 -0.57 -9.27 -22.58
N PRO A 240 -0.11 -10.23 -23.41
CA PRO A 240 0.19 -11.58 -22.95
C PRO A 240 1.17 -11.55 -21.78
N VAL A 241 0.92 -12.36 -20.74
CA VAL A 241 1.69 -12.36 -19.48
C VAL A 241 3.20 -12.54 -19.73
N SER A 242 3.57 -13.50 -20.59
CA SER A 242 4.97 -13.76 -20.94
C SER A 242 5.68 -12.54 -21.55
N LEU A 243 4.99 -11.80 -22.42
CA LEU A 243 5.53 -10.59 -23.02
C LEU A 243 5.64 -9.46 -22.01
N VAL A 244 4.63 -9.28 -21.15
CA VAL A 244 4.63 -8.25 -20.11
C VAL A 244 5.81 -8.45 -19.17
N ILE A 245 6.05 -9.68 -18.71
CA ILE A 245 7.17 -9.99 -17.81
C ILE A 245 8.50 -9.73 -18.52
N SER A 246 8.67 -10.21 -19.76
CA SER A 246 9.90 -9.99 -20.54
C SER A 246 10.19 -8.51 -20.77
N GLY A 247 9.18 -7.73 -21.19
CA GLY A 247 9.30 -6.30 -21.41
C GLY A 247 9.61 -5.54 -20.12
N MET A 248 8.96 -5.90 -19.01
CA MET A 248 9.21 -5.32 -17.69
C MET A 248 10.65 -5.56 -17.24
N LEU A 249 11.14 -6.81 -17.31
CA LEU A 249 12.51 -7.14 -16.93
C LEU A 249 13.51 -6.42 -17.82
N LYS A 250 13.27 -6.35 -19.13
CA LYS A 250 14.12 -5.57 -20.05
C LYS A 250 14.19 -4.10 -19.65
N MET A 251 13.06 -3.46 -19.33
CA MET A 251 13.07 -2.08 -18.84
C MET A 251 13.91 -1.93 -17.56
N PHE A 252 13.85 -2.88 -16.63
CA PHE A 252 14.69 -2.86 -15.44
C PHE A 252 16.18 -3.07 -15.75
N GLN A 253 16.53 -3.96 -16.69
CA GLN A 253 17.90 -4.14 -17.14
C GLN A 253 18.48 -2.86 -17.73
N ASP A 254 17.72 -2.24 -18.65
CA ASP A 254 18.14 -1.03 -19.35
C ASP A 254 18.27 0.15 -18.37
N LEU A 255 17.28 0.34 -17.50
CA LEU A 255 17.24 1.46 -16.56
C LEU A 255 18.28 1.34 -15.44
N PHE A 256 18.43 0.15 -14.85
CA PHE A 256 19.27 -0.05 -13.67
C PHE A 256 20.62 -0.71 -13.95
N ALA A 257 20.94 -0.97 -15.22
CA ALA A 257 22.11 -1.72 -15.66
C ALA A 257 22.23 -3.06 -14.90
N LEU A 258 21.16 -3.83 -14.96
CA LEU A 258 21.02 -5.16 -14.36
C LEU A 258 20.96 -6.21 -15.47
N GLN A 259 21.19 -7.47 -15.11
CA GLN A 259 20.95 -8.61 -15.99
C GLN A 259 20.22 -9.70 -15.21
N PHE A 260 19.20 -10.29 -15.82
CA PHE A 260 18.45 -11.41 -15.26
C PHE A 260 18.74 -12.69 -16.06
N GLU A 261 19.22 -13.72 -15.39
CA GLU A 261 19.51 -15.04 -15.98
C GLU A 261 18.61 -16.11 -15.35
N GLU A 262 17.93 -16.90 -16.19
CA GLU A 262 17.04 -17.97 -15.73
C GLU A 262 17.83 -19.14 -15.14
N ILE A 263 17.33 -19.69 -14.04
CA ILE A 263 17.85 -20.93 -13.43
C ILE A 263 16.90 -22.06 -13.79
N LYS A 264 17.24 -22.82 -14.85
CA LYS A 264 16.36 -23.86 -15.43
C LYS A 264 16.04 -25.02 -14.49
N ASP A 265 17.01 -25.41 -13.65
CA ASP A 265 16.90 -26.55 -12.74
C ASP A 265 16.87 -26.08 -11.28
N ALA A 266 16.17 -24.97 -11.00
CA ALA A 266 16.03 -24.47 -9.65
C ALA A 266 15.13 -25.39 -8.82
N ASP A 267 15.56 -25.70 -7.60
CA ASP A 267 14.71 -26.34 -6.60
C ASP A 267 13.64 -25.34 -6.14
N VAL A 268 12.42 -25.49 -6.66
CA VAL A 268 11.29 -24.57 -6.45
C VAL A 268 10.09 -25.33 -5.86
N TRP A 269 9.26 -24.62 -5.10
CA TRP A 269 8.13 -25.22 -4.39
C TRP A 269 6.92 -25.57 -5.29
N HIS A 270 6.93 -25.18 -6.57
CA HIS A 270 5.89 -25.50 -7.55
C HIS A 270 6.40 -25.35 -8.99
N ASP A 271 5.95 -26.20 -9.91
CA ASP A 271 6.44 -26.27 -11.31
C ASP A 271 6.20 -25.00 -12.14
N THR A 272 5.30 -24.12 -11.69
CA THR A 272 5.00 -22.83 -12.35
C THR A 272 5.89 -21.69 -11.86
N VAL A 273 6.79 -21.95 -10.91
CA VAL A 273 7.69 -20.93 -10.33
C VAL A 273 8.94 -20.84 -11.18
N LEU A 274 9.25 -19.63 -11.64
CA LEU A 274 10.49 -19.33 -12.36
C LEU A 274 11.50 -18.71 -11.40
N ALA A 275 12.71 -19.26 -11.39
CA ALA A 275 13.83 -18.72 -10.64
C ALA A 275 14.80 -17.99 -11.57
N ALA A 276 15.30 -16.85 -11.13
CA ALA A 276 16.27 -16.08 -11.88
C ALA A 276 17.35 -15.47 -10.98
N MET A 277 18.58 -15.44 -11.49
CA MET A 277 19.71 -14.78 -10.87
C MET A 277 19.82 -13.33 -11.36
N LEU A 278 20.05 -12.40 -10.42
CA LEU A 278 20.26 -10.98 -10.71
C LEU A 278 21.77 -10.65 -10.69
N LEU A 279 22.31 -10.22 -11.82
CA LEU A 279 23.72 -9.83 -11.95
C LEU A 279 23.87 -8.30 -11.97
N GLY A 280 24.81 -7.79 -11.18
CA GLY A 280 24.93 -6.37 -10.84
C GLY A 280 25.75 -5.48 -11.79
N ARG A 281 26.38 -6.04 -12.84
CA ARG A 281 27.19 -5.31 -13.82
C ARG A 281 26.88 -5.77 -15.24
N CYS A 282 26.69 -4.80 -16.14
CA CYS A 282 26.87 -4.98 -17.58
C CYS A 282 28.38 -4.87 -17.89
N PRO A 283 29.08 -5.94 -18.33
CA PRO A 283 30.43 -5.81 -18.87
C PRO A 283 30.37 -4.98 -20.16
N LYS A 284 31.42 -4.21 -20.43
CA LYS A 284 31.57 -3.48 -21.70
C LYS A 284 31.44 -4.47 -22.87
N GLU A 285 30.69 -4.06 -23.89
CA GLU A 285 30.35 -4.80 -25.12
C GLU A 285 29.47 -6.04 -24.88
N PHE A 286 28.16 -5.83 -24.97
CA PHE A 286 27.16 -6.89 -24.94
C PHE A 286 26.99 -7.44 -26.36
N ASP A 287 27.56 -8.62 -26.63
CA ASP A 287 27.09 -9.46 -27.73
C ASP A 287 25.79 -10.14 -27.25
N GLY A 288 24.72 -10.09 -28.04
CA GLY A 288 23.37 -10.46 -27.62
C GLY A 288 23.13 -11.96 -27.36
N SER A 289 24.12 -12.75 -26.93
CA SER A 289 24.02 -14.21 -26.82
C SER A 289 24.02 -14.79 -25.39
N SER A 290 24.27 -14.02 -24.34
CA SER A 290 24.13 -14.50 -22.94
C SER A 290 22.66 -14.67 -22.56
N ALA A 291 22.34 -15.76 -21.87
CA ALA A 291 21.00 -16.27 -21.63
C ALA A 291 20.17 -15.34 -20.72
N LEU A 292 19.62 -14.28 -21.32
CA LEU A 292 18.47 -13.55 -20.80
C LEU A 292 17.35 -14.54 -20.48
N LEU A 293 16.57 -14.29 -19.43
CA LEU A 293 15.25 -14.91 -19.25
C LEU A 293 14.47 -14.78 -20.57
N ARG A 294 14.47 -15.85 -21.35
CA ARG A 294 13.82 -15.91 -22.65
C ARG A 294 12.44 -16.48 -22.42
N PHE A 295 11.50 -15.57 -22.15
CA PHE A 295 10.10 -15.89 -22.28
C PHE A 295 9.80 -16.22 -23.76
N PRO A 296 8.83 -17.09 -24.03
CA PRO A 296 8.42 -17.38 -25.40
C PRO A 296 8.19 -16.07 -26.16
N GLU A 297 8.83 -15.89 -27.31
CA GLU A 297 8.51 -14.78 -28.21
C GLU A 297 7.05 -14.91 -28.58
N VAL A 298 6.23 -14.01 -28.03
CA VAL A 298 4.86 -13.85 -28.51
C VAL A 298 4.94 -12.85 -29.65
N ASP A 299 4.77 -13.35 -30.86
CA ASP A 299 4.67 -12.52 -32.05
C ASP A 299 3.37 -11.70 -31.99
N ILE A 300 3.45 -10.52 -31.38
CA ILE A 300 2.40 -9.53 -31.55
C ILE A 300 2.60 -8.90 -32.92
N THR A 301 2.00 -9.52 -33.93
CA THR A 301 1.98 -9.03 -35.32
C THR A 301 1.36 -7.63 -35.47
N LYS A 302 0.73 -7.07 -34.42
CA LYS A 302 0.14 -5.72 -34.39
C LYS A 302 0.44 -4.99 -33.08
N SER A 303 1.21 -3.91 -33.15
CA SER A 303 1.36 -2.99 -32.03
C SER A 303 0.04 -2.32 -31.65
N ILE A 304 -0.14 -2.02 -30.37
CA ILE A 304 -1.21 -1.13 -29.92
C ILE A 304 -1.14 0.22 -30.65
N THR A 305 -2.29 0.76 -31.05
CA THR A 305 -2.32 2.04 -31.77
C THR A 305 -1.95 3.19 -30.85
N SER A 306 -1.36 4.24 -31.40
CA SER A 306 -1.04 5.48 -30.67
C SER A 306 -2.28 6.13 -30.05
N GLU A 307 -3.42 6.04 -30.74
CA GLU A 307 -4.73 6.49 -30.25
C GLU A 307 -5.19 5.68 -29.02
N ALA A 308 -5.11 4.35 -29.07
CA ALA A 308 -5.44 3.51 -27.92
C ALA A 308 -4.52 3.80 -26.73
N CYS A 309 -3.22 4.00 -26.95
CA CYS A 309 -2.30 4.43 -25.90
C CYS A 309 -2.68 5.78 -25.28
N GLN A 310 -3.06 6.77 -26.10
CA GLN A 310 -3.50 8.07 -25.61
C GLN A 310 -4.81 7.97 -24.82
N SER A 311 -5.76 7.16 -25.29
CA SER A 311 -7.01 6.88 -24.59
C SER A 311 -6.79 6.17 -23.25
N LEU A 312 -5.85 5.21 -23.17
CA LEU A 312 -5.48 4.56 -21.90
C LEU A 312 -4.88 5.56 -20.91
N LYS A 313 -3.99 6.44 -21.39
CA LYS A 313 -3.41 7.52 -20.58
C LYS A 313 -4.47 8.51 -20.08
N ARG A 314 -5.42 8.89 -20.94
CA ARG A 314 -6.56 9.75 -20.54
C ARG A 314 -7.43 9.07 -19.50
N ARG A 315 -7.79 7.80 -19.71
CA ARG A 315 -8.62 7.03 -18.78
C ARG A 315 -8.05 6.98 -17.37
N ARG A 316 -6.73 6.82 -17.23
CA ARG A 316 -6.03 6.81 -15.93
C ARG A 316 -6.34 8.04 -15.08
N ASP A 317 -6.49 9.19 -15.71
CA ASP A 317 -6.60 10.48 -15.02
C ASP A 317 -8.06 10.93 -14.84
N LEU A 318 -9.03 10.23 -15.45
CA LEU A 318 -10.46 10.51 -15.31
C LEU A 318 -10.96 10.26 -13.88
N PHE A 319 -11.68 11.25 -13.37
CA PHE A 319 -12.28 11.26 -12.02
C PHE A 319 -11.24 11.06 -10.91
N SER A 320 -9.98 11.38 -11.19
CA SER A 320 -8.88 11.15 -10.26
C SER A 320 -8.97 12.07 -9.04
N GLY A 321 -9.61 13.24 -9.16
CA GLY A 321 -9.87 14.12 -8.02
C GLY A 321 -10.88 13.52 -7.03
N LEU A 322 -12.02 13.04 -7.53
CA LEU A 322 -13.04 12.38 -6.70
C LEU A 322 -12.53 11.08 -6.07
N LYS A 323 -11.84 10.22 -6.86
CA LYS A 323 -11.22 8.98 -6.36
C LYS A 323 -10.25 9.29 -5.22
N LEU A 324 -9.41 10.32 -5.39
CA LEU A 324 -8.41 10.71 -4.40
C LEU A 324 -9.02 11.33 -3.15
N LYS A 325 -10.09 12.13 -3.27
CA LYS A 325 -10.83 12.63 -2.11
C LYS A 325 -11.45 11.51 -1.28
N GLN A 326 -11.92 10.46 -1.92
CA GLN A 326 -12.42 9.28 -1.22
C GLN A 326 -11.28 8.62 -0.41
N GLU A 327 -10.09 8.49 -0.98
CA GLU A 327 -8.92 7.98 -0.23
C GLU A 327 -8.49 8.91 0.90
N ILE A 328 -8.51 10.23 0.69
CA ILE A 328 -8.22 11.22 1.73
C ILE A 328 -9.20 11.13 2.88
N LEU A 329 -10.50 11.02 2.60
CA LEU A 329 -11.54 10.85 3.63
C LEU A 329 -11.22 9.65 4.53
N LEU A 330 -10.88 8.51 3.92
CA LEU A 330 -10.51 7.30 4.66
C LEU A 330 -9.25 7.50 5.50
N CYS A 331 -8.25 8.23 4.98
CA CYS A 331 -7.03 8.55 5.72
C CYS A 331 -7.29 9.51 6.89
N LEU A 332 -8.16 10.51 6.72
CA LEU A 332 -8.55 11.44 7.78
C LEU A 332 -9.28 10.70 8.91
N VAL A 333 -10.22 9.83 8.56
CA VAL A 333 -10.92 8.98 9.53
C VAL A 333 -9.91 8.12 10.29
N ASP A 334 -9.02 7.40 9.60
CA ASP A 334 -7.95 6.61 10.20
C ASP A 334 -7.08 7.42 11.18
N GLN A 335 -6.68 8.63 10.80
CA GLN A 335 -5.86 9.48 11.67
C GLN A 335 -6.61 9.95 12.90
N ILE A 336 -7.85 10.43 12.75
CA ILE A 336 -8.62 11.03 13.84
C ILE A 336 -8.99 9.97 14.89
N ILE A 337 -9.46 8.78 14.46
CA ILE A 337 -9.84 7.72 15.41
C ILE A 337 -8.63 7.23 16.23
N HIS A 338 -7.42 7.24 15.67
CA HIS A 338 -6.20 6.84 16.36
C HIS A 338 -5.52 7.98 17.13
N SER A 339 -6.02 9.21 17.00
CA SER A 339 -5.46 10.42 17.62
C SER A 339 -6.33 11.01 18.73
N SER A 340 -7.62 10.64 18.79
CA SER A 340 -8.61 11.22 19.70
C SER A 340 -9.31 10.16 20.55
N GLU A 341 -9.81 10.57 21.72
CA GLU A 341 -10.55 9.68 22.62
C GLU A 341 -12.04 9.65 22.31
N ASN A 342 -12.70 8.50 22.55
CA ASN A 342 -14.16 8.37 22.50
C ASN A 342 -14.80 8.90 21.21
N VAL A 343 -14.10 8.73 20.08
CA VAL A 343 -14.62 9.13 18.78
C VAL A 343 -15.67 8.12 18.34
N ASP A 344 -16.89 8.59 18.11
CA ASP A 344 -17.90 7.85 17.35
C ASP A 344 -17.52 7.92 15.87
N ILE A 345 -17.21 6.77 15.27
CA ILE A 345 -16.68 6.71 13.90
C ILE A 345 -17.78 7.01 12.88
N ASP A 346 -19.02 6.61 13.16
CA ASP A 346 -20.14 6.86 12.25
C ASP A 346 -20.47 8.34 12.20
N ASP A 347 -20.50 9.00 13.36
CA ASP A 347 -20.69 10.46 13.42
C ASP A 347 -19.50 11.21 12.82
N LEU A 348 -18.27 10.75 13.03
CA LEU A 348 -17.09 11.31 12.36
C LEU A 348 -17.20 11.22 10.84
N ILE A 349 -17.58 10.06 10.30
CA ILE A 349 -17.74 9.87 8.85
C ILE A 349 -18.89 10.75 8.33
N LYS A 350 -20.04 10.79 9.01
CA LYS A 350 -21.16 11.68 8.64
C LYS A 350 -20.73 13.14 8.57
N ASP A 351 -19.87 13.59 9.48
CA ASP A 351 -19.37 14.96 9.53
C ASP A 351 -18.32 15.26 8.46
N LEU A 352 -17.39 14.35 8.23
CA LEU A 352 -16.27 14.54 7.29
C LEU A 352 -16.66 14.29 5.85
N HIS A 353 -17.54 13.32 5.61
CA HIS A 353 -17.92 12.91 4.26
C HIS A 353 -18.39 14.08 3.39
N PRO A 354 -19.39 14.90 3.77
CA PRO A 354 -19.81 16.03 2.95
C PRO A 354 -18.73 17.13 2.84
N LYS A 355 -17.87 17.30 3.86
CA LYS A 355 -16.77 18.29 3.83
C LYS A 355 -15.71 17.90 2.81
N VAL A 356 -15.34 16.62 2.76
CA VAL A 356 -14.27 16.11 1.89
C VAL A 356 -14.81 15.79 0.50
N MET A 357 -15.93 15.06 0.41
CA MET A 357 -16.56 14.61 -0.86
C MET A 357 -17.45 15.67 -1.51
N SER A 358 -17.06 16.94 -1.44
CA SER A 358 -17.68 18.02 -2.24
C SER A 358 -19.20 18.16 -2.03
N GLY A 359 -19.65 18.04 -0.80
CA GLY A 359 -21.06 18.19 -0.41
C GLY A 359 -21.93 16.96 -0.66
N LEU A 360 -21.34 15.81 -1.03
CA LEU A 360 -22.09 14.56 -1.14
C LEU A 360 -22.50 14.07 0.25
N PRO A 361 -23.81 13.88 0.51
CA PRO A 361 -24.26 13.32 1.78
C PRO A 361 -23.86 11.85 1.89
N LEU A 362 -23.62 11.39 3.11
CA LEU A 362 -23.51 9.96 3.38
C LEU A 362 -24.90 9.32 3.24
N LEU A 363 -24.97 8.10 2.71
CA LEU A 363 -26.22 7.35 2.66
C LEU A 363 -26.71 7.02 4.08
N GLU A 364 -27.93 7.42 4.41
CA GLU A 364 -28.52 7.18 5.72
C GLU A 364 -28.63 5.67 6.02
N GLY A 365 -28.48 5.30 7.30
CA GLY A 365 -28.52 3.90 7.74
C GLY A 365 -27.25 3.09 7.43
N THR A 366 -26.23 3.67 6.77
CA THR A 366 -24.96 3.00 6.53
C THR A 366 -23.93 3.27 7.63
N SER A 367 -23.10 2.25 7.93
CA SER A 367 -21.88 2.39 8.74
C SER A 367 -20.68 1.92 7.92
N PRO A 368 -20.09 2.80 7.08
CA PRO A 368 -18.92 2.46 6.28
C PRO A 368 -17.71 2.02 7.13
N ALA A 369 -17.67 2.42 8.40
CA ALA A 369 -16.64 2.04 9.36
C ALA A 369 -16.55 0.52 9.58
N SER A 370 -17.68 -0.19 9.51
CA SER A 370 -17.75 -1.64 9.77
C SER A 370 -17.04 -2.49 8.71
N CYS A 371 -17.06 -2.04 7.46
CA CYS A 371 -16.46 -2.75 6.31
C CYS A 371 -15.07 -2.24 5.93
N PHE A 372 -14.36 -1.55 6.83
CA PHE A 372 -13.06 -0.95 6.54
C PHE A 372 -11.91 -1.65 7.29
N PRO A 373 -11.38 -2.77 6.78
CA PRO A 373 -10.34 -3.54 7.48
C PRO A 373 -9.03 -2.77 7.66
N ARG A 374 -8.75 -1.79 6.78
CA ARG A 374 -7.46 -1.10 6.75
C ARG A 374 -7.19 -0.25 7.99
N ILE A 375 -8.24 0.25 8.66
CA ILE A 375 -8.11 1.00 9.94
C ILE A 375 -7.99 0.09 11.16
N THR A 376 -8.28 -1.20 11.01
CA THR A 376 -8.29 -2.14 12.14
C THR A 376 -7.22 -3.22 12.05
N VAL A 377 -6.62 -3.49 10.88
CA VAL A 377 -5.69 -4.62 10.69
C VAL A 377 -4.48 -4.21 9.86
N GLY A 378 -3.29 -4.24 10.48
CA GLY A 378 -1.98 -4.19 9.81
C GLY A 378 -1.57 -2.85 9.19
N TYR A 379 -2.52 -1.94 8.97
CA TYR A 379 -2.34 -0.61 8.41
C TYR A 379 -3.00 0.50 9.25
N ASP A 380 -3.27 0.20 10.51
CA ASP A 380 -3.87 1.14 11.46
C ASP A 380 -2.99 2.38 11.68
N ALA A 381 -3.61 3.56 11.64
CA ALA A 381 -3.01 4.88 11.71
C ALA A 381 -1.98 5.19 10.60
N VAL A 382 -1.92 4.39 9.55
CA VAL A 382 -0.95 4.56 8.46
C VAL A 382 -1.57 4.45 7.07
N CYS A 383 -2.90 4.56 6.96
CA CYS A 383 -3.60 4.52 5.67
C CYS A 383 -3.07 5.56 4.68
N TYR A 384 -2.69 6.75 5.18
CA TYR A 384 -2.14 7.85 4.40
C TYR A 384 -0.81 7.51 3.68
N SER A 385 -0.10 6.45 4.11
CA SER A 385 1.23 6.12 3.60
C SER A 385 1.25 5.82 2.10
N TYR A 386 0.13 5.35 1.53
CA TYR A 386 -0.03 5.16 0.08
C TYR A 386 0.02 6.50 -0.65
N ILE A 387 -0.86 7.43 -0.29
CA ILE A 387 -0.90 8.79 -0.85
C ILE A 387 0.47 9.47 -0.66
N TRP A 388 1.03 9.36 0.54
CA TRP A 388 2.33 9.94 0.88
C TRP A 388 3.46 9.42 -0.02
N SER A 389 3.47 8.12 -0.30
CA SER A 389 4.47 7.50 -1.18
C SER A 389 4.26 7.90 -2.64
N GLU A 390 3.00 7.99 -3.10
CA GLU A 390 2.69 8.45 -4.46
C GLU A 390 3.12 9.90 -4.69
N VAL A 391 3.01 10.77 -3.68
CA VAL A 391 3.47 12.16 -3.77
C VAL A 391 4.96 12.23 -4.08
N PHE A 392 5.78 11.50 -3.33
CA PHE A 392 7.21 11.50 -3.61
C PHE A 392 7.55 10.79 -4.92
N ALA A 393 6.86 9.69 -5.23
CA ALA A 393 7.05 8.99 -6.50
C ALA A 393 6.78 9.91 -7.69
N ALA A 394 5.71 10.72 -7.64
CA ALA A 394 5.38 11.70 -8.66
C ALA A 394 6.45 12.79 -8.78
N ASP A 395 6.97 13.31 -7.66
CA ASP A 395 8.02 14.32 -7.69
C ASP A 395 9.35 13.78 -8.24
N LEU A 396 9.76 12.59 -7.80
CA LEU A 396 10.92 11.87 -8.31
C LEU A 396 10.81 11.63 -9.82
N PHE A 397 9.66 11.14 -10.26
CA PHE A 397 9.39 10.86 -11.67
C PHE A 397 9.44 12.14 -12.51
N VAL A 398 8.71 13.18 -12.12
CA VAL A 398 8.65 14.45 -12.85
C VAL A 398 10.02 15.14 -12.90
N SER A 399 10.78 15.06 -11.81
CA SER A 399 12.07 15.75 -11.71
C SER A 399 13.21 15.04 -12.45
N LYS A 400 13.17 13.72 -12.60
CA LYS A 400 14.34 12.95 -13.09
C LYS A 400 14.07 12.05 -14.31
N PHE A 401 12.82 11.67 -14.58
CA PHE A 401 12.48 10.66 -15.59
C PHE A 401 11.48 11.11 -16.65
N LYS A 402 10.70 12.17 -16.40
CA LYS A 402 9.60 12.58 -17.29
C LYS A 402 10.03 12.86 -18.73
N ASP A 403 11.18 13.49 -18.93
CA ASP A 403 11.66 13.89 -20.26
C ASP A 403 12.34 12.72 -21.00
N ASP A 404 12.89 11.76 -20.27
CA ASP A 404 13.53 10.56 -20.80
C ASP A 404 13.30 9.38 -19.84
N LEU A 405 12.29 8.57 -20.16
CA LEU A 405 11.82 7.47 -19.30
C LEU A 405 12.85 6.36 -19.13
N LEU A 406 13.75 6.18 -20.10
CA LEU A 406 14.76 5.13 -20.12
C LEU A 406 16.17 5.70 -19.95
N ASN A 407 16.28 6.85 -19.30
CA ASN A 407 17.57 7.45 -18.99
C ASN A 407 18.37 6.57 -18.03
N GLN A 408 19.27 5.75 -18.56
CA GLN A 408 20.08 4.82 -17.78
C GLN A 408 20.95 5.53 -16.73
N HIS A 409 21.42 6.76 -16.98
CA HIS A 409 22.18 7.51 -15.99
C HIS A 409 21.32 7.87 -14.77
N ALA A 410 20.11 8.39 -15.00
CA ALA A 410 19.16 8.68 -13.94
C ALA A 410 18.74 7.41 -13.18
N GLY A 411 18.55 6.30 -13.89
CA GLY A 411 18.23 4.99 -13.30
C GLY A 411 19.35 4.43 -12.43
N LEU A 412 20.60 4.44 -12.91
CA LEU A 412 21.78 4.07 -12.11
C LEU A 412 21.93 4.96 -10.87
N TRP A 413 21.69 6.26 -11.01
CA TRP A 413 21.76 7.19 -9.90
C TRP A 413 20.64 6.90 -8.88
N PHE A 414 19.42 6.62 -9.33
CA PHE A 414 18.30 6.20 -8.48
C PHE A 414 18.62 4.89 -7.74
N ARG A 415 19.14 3.87 -8.45
CA ARG A 415 19.59 2.61 -7.85
C ARG A 415 20.60 2.85 -6.73
N ASN A 416 21.62 3.67 -6.96
CA ASN A 416 22.70 3.87 -5.99
C ASN A 416 22.35 4.80 -4.83
N LYS A 417 21.48 5.79 -5.07
CA LYS A 417 21.17 6.84 -4.08
C LYS A 417 19.86 6.61 -3.34
N VAL A 418 18.88 5.96 -3.98
CA VAL A 418 17.55 5.72 -3.40
C VAL A 418 17.38 4.27 -2.97
N LEU A 419 17.70 3.29 -3.84
CA LEU A 419 17.47 1.88 -3.54
C LEU A 419 18.57 1.25 -2.65
N ALA A 420 19.84 1.47 -3.01
CA ALA A 420 20.99 0.82 -2.36
C ALA A 420 21.13 1.10 -0.86
N PRO A 421 20.80 2.30 -0.32
CA PRO A 421 20.81 2.51 1.13
C PRO A 421 19.82 1.64 1.89
N GLY A 422 18.75 1.13 1.25
CA GLY A 422 17.67 0.42 1.95
C GLY A 422 17.16 1.22 3.15
N GLY A 423 16.99 0.56 4.30
CA GLY A 423 16.60 1.19 5.57
C GLY A 423 17.75 1.81 6.38
N SER A 424 18.96 1.92 5.84
CA SER A 424 20.14 2.38 6.60
C SER A 424 20.25 3.90 6.77
N LYS A 425 19.43 4.68 6.05
CA LYS A 425 19.39 6.14 6.12
C LYS A 425 17.96 6.64 6.23
N ASP A 426 17.80 7.87 6.70
CA ASP A 426 16.49 8.50 6.78
C ASP A 426 15.90 8.68 5.36
N PRO A 427 14.64 8.26 5.12
CA PRO A 427 14.02 8.37 3.80
C PRO A 427 13.95 9.79 3.25
N LEU A 428 13.72 10.79 4.11
CA LEU A 428 13.69 12.19 3.69
C LEU A 428 15.08 12.66 3.30
N GLU A 429 16.12 12.29 4.05
CA GLU A 429 17.50 12.57 3.67
C GLU A 429 17.84 11.96 2.30
N ILE A 430 17.45 10.71 2.06
CA ILE A 430 17.63 10.03 0.77
C ILE A 430 16.99 10.82 -0.37
N ILE A 431 15.69 11.15 -0.23
CA ILE A 431 14.92 11.79 -1.29
C ILE A 431 15.39 13.24 -1.49
N THR A 432 15.61 14.01 -0.42
CA THR A 432 16.12 15.39 -0.50
C THR A 432 17.48 15.44 -1.19
N ASN A 433 18.40 14.54 -0.85
CA ASN A 433 19.71 14.47 -1.50
C ASN A 433 19.62 14.10 -2.98
N TYR A 434 18.69 13.21 -3.35
CA TYR A 434 18.50 12.79 -4.72
C TYR A 434 17.80 13.88 -5.57
N LEU A 435 16.83 14.60 -5.01
CA LEU A 435 16.18 15.72 -5.68
C LEU A 435 17.08 16.96 -5.73
N GLY A 436 17.96 17.16 -4.74
CA GLY A 436 18.73 18.38 -4.52
C GLY A 436 17.91 19.50 -3.84
N ARG A 437 16.71 19.16 -3.36
CA ARG A 437 15.75 20.03 -2.68
C ARG A 437 14.78 19.16 -1.88
N GLU A 438 14.04 19.78 -0.96
CA GLU A 438 12.92 19.10 -0.31
C GLU A 438 11.87 18.64 -1.34
N PRO A 439 11.19 17.50 -1.09
CA PRO A 439 10.15 17.01 -1.98
C PRO A 439 8.95 17.97 -2.03
N SER A 440 8.27 18.00 -3.17
CA SER A 440 7.13 18.87 -3.41
C SER A 440 5.86 18.06 -3.69
N LEU A 441 4.74 18.54 -3.16
CA LEU A 441 3.40 18.02 -3.46
C LEU A 441 2.94 18.36 -4.89
N GLN A 442 3.49 19.41 -5.51
CA GLN A 442 2.99 19.98 -6.75
C GLN A 442 2.96 19.02 -7.95
N PRO A 443 3.98 18.18 -8.20
CA PRO A 443 3.96 17.23 -9.32
C PRO A 443 2.82 16.21 -9.21
N PHE A 444 2.48 15.79 -7.99
CA PHE A 444 1.36 14.89 -7.73
C PHE A 444 0.02 15.59 -7.96
N ILE A 445 -0.17 16.79 -7.42
CA ILE A 445 -1.40 17.57 -7.67
C ILE A 445 -1.57 17.85 -9.17
N GLN A 446 -0.50 18.21 -9.87
CA GLN A 446 -0.51 18.39 -11.31
C GLN A 446 -0.88 17.11 -12.08
N SER A 447 -0.46 15.92 -11.62
CA SER A 447 -0.82 14.67 -12.29
C SER A 447 -2.31 14.34 -12.13
N ARG A 448 -2.92 14.74 -11.02
CA ARG A 448 -4.36 14.58 -10.73
C ARG A 448 -5.23 15.68 -11.34
N THR A 449 -4.66 16.84 -11.66
CA THR A 449 -5.40 18.01 -12.20
C THR A 449 -5.25 18.22 -13.71
N ARG A 450 -4.16 17.73 -14.34
CA ARG A 450 -3.84 18.02 -15.76
C ARG A 450 -4.86 17.47 -16.77
N ASN A 451 -5.56 16.39 -16.43
CA ASN A 451 -6.39 15.62 -17.36
C ASN A 451 -7.80 15.33 -16.81
N SER A 452 -8.25 16.08 -15.79
CA SER A 452 -9.60 15.93 -15.24
C SER A 452 -10.72 16.44 -16.17
N LEU A 453 -10.38 16.85 -17.41
CA LEU A 453 -11.32 17.17 -18.48
C LEU A 453 -10.80 16.74 -19.85
#